data_AF-A0A847TBM7-F1
#
_entry.id   AF-A0A847TBM7-F1
#
_cell.length_a   1.000
_cell.length_b   1.000
_cell.length_c   1.000
_cell.angle_alpha   90.00
_cell.angle_beta   90.00
_cell.angle_gamma   90.00
#
_symmetry.space_group_name_H-M   'P 1'
#
loop_
_entity.id
_entity.type
_entity.pdbx_description
1 polymer ?
#
loop_
_entity_poly.entity_id
_entity_poly.type
_entity_poly.pdbx_seq_one_letter_code
_entity_poly.pdbx_strand_id
1 'polypeptide(L)'
;MRTTSLSRTAYLTAACMVLIYMLAISFKSYVFYVDPPVDTTLRTAMFKGGWPLYLASSAVMLVGSFVILYPFVVICVHNFPVSPTASVTALLGIFFFFGVKICLLAISLFRIQRILPDLMMEMNGPGVQEGILGEYYQFLKLYRYLDFPVTAAGMVSSFLLLRTFSSQYPLNRLIKLALGINLLYLSVHFADLLLSLSALQDYNRTLCLPVELLIYGLIFIWLMSAPTVFISRSENGL
;
A
#
# COMPACT_ATOMS: atom_id res chain seq x y z
N MET A 1 -3.65 30.27 -14.50
CA MET A 1 -2.38 29.52 -14.37
C MET A 1 -2.27 28.57 -15.55
N ARG A 2 -1.21 28.67 -16.38
CA ARG A 2 -0.91 27.64 -17.40
C ARG A 2 -0.44 26.39 -16.66
N THR A 3 -1.28 25.35 -16.63
CA THR A 3 -0.88 24.05 -16.10
C THR A 3 -0.07 23.35 -17.19
N THR A 4 1.24 23.23 -16.99
CA THR A 4 2.10 22.40 -17.83
C THR A 4 1.61 20.96 -17.76
N SER A 5 1.20 20.39 -18.89
CA SER A 5 0.85 18.97 -18.96
C SER A 5 2.07 18.12 -18.61
N LEU A 6 1.84 17.04 -17.86
CA LEU A 6 2.89 16.07 -17.56
C LEU A 6 3.41 15.44 -18.85
N SER A 7 4.71 15.18 -18.90
CA SER A 7 5.33 14.50 -20.05
C SER A 7 4.86 13.06 -20.16
N ARG A 8 4.85 12.51 -21.38
CA ARG A 8 4.59 11.07 -21.61
C ARG A 8 5.55 10.17 -20.83
N THR A 9 6.78 10.62 -20.63
CA THR A 9 7.79 9.91 -19.84
C THR A 9 7.37 9.77 -18.38
N ALA A 10 6.77 10.81 -17.76
CA ALA A 10 6.30 10.73 -16.38
C ALA A 10 5.20 9.66 -16.19
N TYR A 11 4.24 9.59 -17.12
CA TYR A 11 3.20 8.57 -17.11
C TYR A 11 3.76 7.16 -17.28
N LEU A 12 4.70 6.97 -18.22
CA LEU A 12 5.34 5.68 -18.46
C LEU A 12 6.17 5.24 -17.24
N THR A 13 6.96 6.14 -16.65
CA THR A 13 7.72 5.87 -15.43
C THR A 13 6.78 5.45 -14.29
N ALA A 14 5.66 6.16 -14.10
CA ALA A 14 4.66 5.78 -13.12
C ALA A 14 4.07 4.40 -13.40
N ALA A 15 3.74 4.08 -14.66
CA ALA A 15 3.22 2.76 -15.02
C ALA A 15 4.25 1.65 -14.70
N CYS A 16 5.52 1.85 -15.03
CA CYS A 16 6.59 0.91 -14.68
C CYS A 16 6.72 0.73 -13.15
N MET A 17 6.61 1.82 -12.38
CA MET A 17 6.65 1.76 -10.92
C MET A 17 5.46 0.98 -10.33
N VAL A 18 4.25 1.16 -10.88
CA VAL A 18 3.09 0.34 -10.49
C VAL A 18 3.32 -1.13 -10.81
N LEU A 19 3.89 -1.45 -11.98
CA LEU A 19 4.22 -2.83 -12.35
C LEU A 19 5.22 -3.48 -11.38
N ILE A 20 6.29 -2.76 -11.04
CA ILE A 20 7.28 -3.21 -10.04
C ILE A 20 6.59 -3.47 -8.69
N TYR A 21 5.69 -2.59 -8.27
CA TYR A 21 4.96 -2.75 -7.02
C TYR A 21 4.00 -3.96 -7.05
N MET A 22 3.30 -4.20 -8.16
CA MET A 22 2.46 -5.40 -8.32
C MET A 22 3.27 -6.69 -8.24
N LEU A 23 4.47 -6.70 -8.82
CA LEU A 23 5.40 -7.84 -8.70
C LEU A 23 5.88 -8.03 -7.26
N ALA A 24 6.17 -6.94 -6.54
CA ALA A 24 6.55 -6.98 -5.13
C ALA A 24 5.43 -7.58 -4.25
N ILE A 25 4.19 -7.15 -4.42
CA ILE A 25 3.05 -7.73 -3.68
C ILE A 25 2.85 -9.20 -4.06
N SER A 26 2.93 -9.54 -5.34
CA SER A 26 2.78 -10.92 -5.81
C SER A 26 3.86 -11.83 -5.23
N PHE A 27 5.11 -11.38 -5.18
CA PHE A 27 6.20 -12.10 -4.55
C PHE A 27 5.96 -12.28 -3.05
N LYS A 28 5.55 -11.22 -2.34
CA LYS A 28 5.17 -11.31 -0.93
C LYS A 28 4.11 -12.39 -0.73
N SER A 29 3.00 -12.32 -1.47
CA SER A 29 1.92 -13.29 -1.34
C SER A 29 2.34 -14.72 -1.71
N TYR A 30 3.21 -14.90 -2.71
CA TYR A 30 3.78 -16.19 -3.03
C TYR A 30 4.58 -16.78 -1.84
N VAL A 31 5.41 -15.96 -1.17
CA VAL A 31 6.15 -16.41 0.02
C VAL A 31 5.21 -16.87 1.13
N PHE A 32 4.13 -16.12 1.39
CA PHE A 32 3.13 -16.50 2.39
C PHE A 32 2.27 -17.72 1.98
N TYR A 33 2.14 -18.00 0.68
CA TYR A 33 1.42 -19.17 0.18
C TYR A 33 2.26 -20.45 0.27
N VAL A 34 3.54 -20.37 -0.10
CA VAL A 34 4.45 -21.54 -0.09
C VAL A 34 4.83 -21.94 1.33
N ASP A 35 4.98 -20.97 2.23
CA ASP A 35 5.31 -21.24 3.63
C ASP A 35 4.33 -20.51 4.56
N PRO A 36 3.07 -20.96 4.68
CA PRO A 36 2.08 -20.28 5.52
C PRO A 36 2.57 -20.20 6.98
N PRO A 37 2.27 -19.12 7.71
CA PRO A 37 2.54 -19.05 9.14
C PRO A 37 1.77 -20.18 9.82
N VAL A 38 2.48 -21.09 10.47
CA VAL A 38 1.86 -22.24 11.17
C VAL A 38 1.15 -21.67 12.41
N ASP A 39 -0.09 -22.09 12.66
CA ASP A 39 -1.00 -21.60 13.72
C ASP A 39 -0.54 -21.89 15.18
N THR A 40 0.75 -22.07 15.44
CA THR A 40 1.22 -22.60 16.72
C THR A 40 2.10 -21.62 17.46
N THR A 41 1.49 -20.62 18.12
CA THR A 41 2.09 -19.68 19.09
C THR A 41 2.88 -18.48 18.54
N LEU A 42 2.80 -17.36 19.27
CA LEU A 42 3.56 -16.11 19.06
C LEU A 42 5.07 -16.33 18.84
N ARG A 43 5.62 -17.36 19.48
CA ARG A 43 7.02 -17.78 19.36
C ARG A 43 7.36 -18.32 17.97
N THR A 44 6.53 -19.18 17.38
CA THR A 44 6.83 -19.75 16.05
C THR A 44 6.66 -18.71 14.94
N ALA A 45 5.71 -17.79 15.09
CA ALA A 45 5.55 -16.65 14.19
C ALA A 45 6.80 -15.76 14.16
N MET A 46 7.44 -15.52 15.32
CA MET A 46 8.69 -14.77 15.40
C MET A 46 9.86 -15.53 14.75
N PHE A 47 10.01 -16.82 15.00
CA PHE A 47 11.08 -17.62 14.38
C PHE A 47 10.96 -17.72 12.85
N LYS A 48 9.73 -17.86 12.32
CA LYS A 48 9.51 -17.81 10.88
C LYS A 48 9.79 -16.42 10.28
N GLY A 49 9.58 -15.36 11.06
CA GLY A 49 9.91 -13.99 10.64
C GLY A 49 11.38 -13.82 10.22
N GLY A 50 12.31 -14.56 10.83
CA GLY A 50 13.73 -14.52 10.50
C GLY A 50 14.16 -15.33 9.28
N TRP A 51 13.24 -16.05 8.63
CA TRP A 51 13.59 -16.85 7.46
C TRP A 51 14.02 -15.97 6.28
N PRO A 52 15.04 -16.38 5.49
CA PRO A 52 15.58 -15.57 4.39
C PRO A 52 14.52 -15.11 3.37
N LEU A 53 13.54 -15.96 3.10
CA LEU A 53 12.48 -15.66 2.14
C LEU A 53 11.48 -14.60 2.67
N TYR A 54 11.20 -14.62 3.97
CA TYR A 54 10.39 -13.60 4.66
C TYR A 54 11.11 -12.25 4.74
N LEU A 55 12.42 -12.27 5.00
CA LEU A 55 13.26 -11.08 4.95
C LEU A 55 13.31 -10.47 3.55
N ALA A 56 13.52 -11.30 2.52
CA ALA A 56 13.55 -10.87 1.13
C ALA A 56 12.22 -10.25 0.70
N SER A 57 11.09 -10.89 1.01
CA SER A 57 9.77 -10.34 0.69
C SER A 57 9.48 -9.02 1.41
N SER A 58 9.88 -8.89 2.68
CA SER A 58 9.69 -7.66 3.45
C SER A 58 10.58 -6.52 2.94
N ALA A 59 11.82 -6.83 2.53
CA ALA A 59 12.72 -5.86 1.89
C ALA A 59 12.20 -5.39 0.53
N VAL A 60 11.71 -6.30 -0.30
CA VAL A 60 11.11 -5.98 -1.61
C VAL A 60 9.85 -5.13 -1.41
N MET A 61 9.00 -5.44 -0.43
CA MET A 61 7.84 -4.61 -0.10
C MET A 61 8.21 -3.24 0.45
N LEU A 62 9.32 -3.12 1.18
CA LEU A 62 9.81 -1.83 1.69
C LEU A 62 10.17 -0.92 0.52
N VAL A 63 10.99 -1.43 -0.41
CA VAL A 63 11.33 -0.71 -1.64
C VAL A 63 10.07 -0.41 -2.46
N GLY A 64 9.18 -1.39 -2.62
CA GLY A 64 7.91 -1.22 -3.33
C GLY A 64 7.04 -0.09 -2.74
N SER A 65 7.01 0.03 -1.42
CA SER A 65 6.22 1.08 -0.73
C SER A 65 6.76 2.49 -1.00
N PHE A 66 8.07 2.65 -1.23
CA PHE A 66 8.61 3.92 -1.73
C PHE A 66 8.27 4.15 -3.20
N VAL A 67 8.39 3.11 -4.03
CA VAL A 67 8.18 3.18 -5.48
C VAL A 67 6.74 3.60 -5.82
N ILE A 68 5.75 3.09 -5.09
CA ILE A 68 4.33 3.33 -5.38
C ILE A 68 3.86 4.78 -5.09
N LEU A 69 4.64 5.58 -4.35
CA LEU A 69 4.33 6.98 -4.08
C LEU A 69 4.29 7.83 -5.37
N TYR A 70 5.22 7.61 -6.30
CA TYR A 70 5.34 8.43 -7.51
C TYR A 70 4.11 8.33 -8.44
N PRO A 71 3.54 7.14 -8.72
CA PRO A 71 2.26 7.03 -9.42
C PRO A 71 1.14 7.90 -8.82
N PHE A 72 1.03 7.97 -7.49
CA PHE A 72 0.03 8.81 -6.84
C PHE A 72 0.33 10.31 -6.98
N VAL A 73 1.61 10.72 -7.01
CA VAL A 73 1.99 12.09 -7.38
C VAL A 73 1.49 12.42 -8.79
N VAL A 74 1.73 11.53 -9.77
CA VAL A 74 1.28 11.70 -11.16
C VAL A 74 -0.25 11.84 -11.24
N ILE A 75 -0.99 10.99 -10.51
CA ILE A 75 -2.46 11.05 -10.43
C ILE A 75 -2.93 12.39 -9.83
N CYS A 76 -2.32 12.85 -8.73
CA CYS A 76 -2.70 14.08 -8.06
C CYS A 76 -2.38 15.33 -8.91
N VAL A 77 -1.22 15.36 -9.55
CA VAL A 77 -0.82 16.44 -10.47
C VAL A 77 -1.75 16.48 -11.69
N HIS A 78 -2.15 15.31 -12.22
CA HIS A 78 -3.13 15.25 -13.30
C HIS A 78 -4.50 15.84 -12.88
N ASN A 79 -4.96 15.59 -11.66
CA ASN A 79 -6.23 16.13 -11.15
C ASN A 79 -6.13 17.60 -10.68
N PHE A 80 -4.92 18.12 -10.49
CA PHE A 80 -4.67 19.46 -9.95
C PHE A 80 -5.37 20.61 -10.70
N PRO A 81 -5.44 20.63 -12.04
CA PRO A 81 -6.14 21.68 -12.77
C PRO A 81 -7.66 21.72 -12.49
N VAL A 82 -8.25 20.59 -12.08
CA VAL A 82 -9.68 20.47 -11.78
C VAL A 82 -9.97 20.83 -10.33
N SER A 83 -9.16 20.34 -9.39
CA SER A 83 -9.33 20.64 -7.97
C SER A 83 -7.98 20.62 -7.23
N PRO A 84 -7.31 21.79 -7.12
CA PRO A 84 -6.00 21.89 -6.46
C PRO A 84 -6.03 21.44 -5.00
N THR A 85 -7.05 21.90 -4.25
CA THR A 85 -7.19 21.62 -2.81
C THR A 85 -7.40 20.12 -2.55
N ALA A 86 -8.24 19.45 -3.33
CA ALA A 86 -8.44 18.02 -3.22
C ALA A 86 -7.19 17.23 -3.59
N SER A 87 -6.49 17.62 -4.67
CA SER A 87 -5.24 16.97 -5.08
C SER A 87 -4.14 17.07 -4.01
N VAL A 88 -3.95 18.26 -3.41
CA VAL A 88 -2.95 18.44 -2.35
C VAL A 88 -3.33 17.66 -1.09
N THR A 89 -4.59 17.73 -0.68
CA THR A 89 -5.07 17.02 0.51
C THR A 89 -4.96 15.49 0.34
N ALA A 90 -5.34 14.98 -0.83
CA ALA A 90 -5.20 13.56 -1.14
C ALA A 90 -3.72 13.13 -1.18
N LEU A 91 -2.84 13.97 -1.76
CA LEU A 91 -1.41 13.66 -1.78
C LEU A 91 -0.83 13.58 -0.36
N LEU A 92 -1.20 14.51 0.52
CA LEU A 92 -0.78 14.50 1.93
C LEU A 92 -1.28 13.25 2.67
N GLY A 93 -2.54 12.87 2.47
CA GLY A 93 -3.10 11.66 3.07
C GLY A 93 -2.45 10.38 2.56
N ILE A 94 -2.15 10.29 1.26
CA ILE A 94 -1.41 9.17 0.66
C ILE A 94 0.03 9.13 1.18
N PHE A 95 0.69 10.28 1.28
CA PHE A 95 2.05 10.36 1.81
C PHE A 95 2.10 9.93 3.28
N PHE A 96 1.14 10.38 4.11
CA PHE A 96 1.01 9.91 5.49
C PHE A 96 0.75 8.40 5.55
N PHE A 97 -0.14 7.88 4.70
CA PHE A 97 -0.47 6.46 4.63
C PHE A 97 0.76 5.60 4.35
N PHE A 98 1.48 5.89 3.25
CA PHE A 98 2.66 5.13 2.88
C PHE A 98 3.85 5.41 3.79
N GLY A 99 4.02 6.65 4.27
CA GLY A 99 5.10 7.01 5.19
C GLY A 99 5.05 6.21 6.48
N VAL A 100 3.87 6.07 7.09
CA VAL A 100 3.69 5.24 8.28
C VAL A 100 3.91 3.75 7.96
N LYS A 101 3.38 3.26 6.83
CA LYS A 101 3.61 1.86 6.41
C LYS A 101 5.08 1.54 6.18
N ILE A 102 5.83 2.46 5.57
CA ILE A 102 7.27 2.34 5.36
C ILE A 102 7.99 2.24 6.72
N CYS A 103 7.65 3.11 7.67
CA CYS A 103 8.26 3.09 9.00
C CYS A 103 7.98 1.75 9.72
N LEU A 104 6.73 1.30 9.72
CA LEU A 104 6.33 0.04 10.32
C LEU A 104 7.02 -1.16 9.65
N LEU A 105 7.14 -1.14 8.32
CA LEU A 105 7.79 -2.20 7.56
C LEU A 105 9.31 -2.22 7.77
N ALA A 106 9.93 -1.05 7.93
CA ALA A 106 11.35 -0.94 8.30
C ALA A 106 11.62 -1.50 9.70
N ILE A 107 10.80 -1.14 10.69
CA ILE A 107 10.88 -1.71 12.06
C ILE A 107 10.66 -3.23 11.99
N SER A 108 9.65 -3.68 11.25
CA SER A 108 9.37 -5.10 11.05
C SER A 108 10.57 -5.83 10.46
N LEU A 109 11.20 -5.29 9.42
CA LEU A 109 12.33 -5.94 8.74
C LEU A 109 13.59 -5.94 9.62
N PHE A 110 14.02 -4.77 10.10
CA PHE A 110 15.31 -4.62 10.74
C PHE A 110 15.31 -5.03 12.21
N ARG A 111 14.21 -4.82 12.93
CA ARG A 111 14.14 -5.17 14.36
C ARG A 111 13.44 -6.50 14.57
N ILE A 112 12.22 -6.63 14.08
CA ILE A 112 11.34 -7.77 14.42
C ILE A 112 11.74 -9.07 13.70
N GLN A 113 12.10 -8.99 12.42
CA GLN A 113 12.46 -10.16 11.62
C GLN A 113 13.95 -10.47 11.65
N ARG A 114 14.81 -9.44 11.69
CA ARG A 114 16.26 -9.64 11.66
C ARG A 114 16.86 -9.84 13.05
N ILE A 115 16.59 -8.96 14.00
CA ILE A 115 17.33 -8.93 15.29
C ILE A 115 16.67 -9.80 16.35
N LEU A 116 15.35 -9.69 16.53
CA LEU A 116 14.64 -10.40 17.61
C LEU A 116 14.78 -11.93 17.55
N PRO A 117 14.71 -12.58 16.37
CA PRO A 117 14.87 -14.03 16.27
C PRO A 117 16.27 -14.49 16.69
N ASP A 118 17.32 -13.77 16.28
CA ASP A 118 18.71 -14.07 16.65
C ASP A 118 18.91 -13.94 18.16
N LEU A 119 18.42 -12.84 18.75
CA LEU A 119 18.43 -12.63 20.21
C LEU A 119 17.70 -13.74 20.98
N MET A 120 16.62 -14.28 20.40
CA MET A 120 15.84 -15.37 21.00
C MET A 120 16.57 -16.72 20.94
N MET A 121 17.44 -16.93 19.94
CA MET A 121 18.26 -18.15 19.81
C MET A 121 19.53 -18.10 20.67
N GLU A 122 20.15 -16.92 20.79
CA GLU A 122 21.48 -16.78 21.39
C GLU A 122 21.44 -16.56 22.91
N MET A 123 20.40 -15.91 23.44
CA MET A 123 20.35 -15.54 24.85
C MET A 123 19.50 -16.52 25.68
N ASN A 124 20.16 -17.20 26.63
CA ASN A 124 19.51 -17.99 27.66
C ASN A 124 19.55 -17.25 29.01
N GLY A 125 18.39 -17.01 29.61
CA GLY A 125 18.29 -16.38 30.93
C GLY A 125 16.84 -16.15 31.38
N PRO A 126 16.60 -16.03 32.70
CA PRO A 126 15.27 -15.71 33.22
C PRO A 126 14.81 -14.34 32.68
N GLY A 127 13.59 -14.28 32.15
CA GLY A 127 12.96 -13.04 31.67
C GLY A 127 13.37 -12.55 30.27
N VAL A 128 14.40 -13.12 29.64
CA VAL A 128 14.86 -12.69 28.29
C VAL A 128 13.80 -12.99 27.22
N GLN A 129 13.26 -14.21 27.23
CA GLN A 129 12.23 -14.62 26.26
C GLN A 129 10.92 -13.83 26.47
N GLU A 130 10.58 -13.52 27.71
CA GLU A 130 9.41 -12.69 28.05
C GLU A 130 9.60 -11.24 27.58
N GLY A 131 10.81 -10.68 27.73
CA GLY A 131 11.17 -9.35 27.23
C GLY A 131 11.06 -9.26 25.70
N ILE A 132 11.60 -10.24 24.98
CA ILE A 132 11.54 -10.31 23.51
C ILE A 132 10.09 -10.44 23.01
N LEU A 133 9.29 -11.31 23.64
CA LEU A 133 7.87 -11.44 23.31
C LEU A 133 7.08 -10.17 23.66
N GLY A 134 7.44 -9.49 24.75
CA GLY A 134 6.88 -8.21 25.14
C GLY A 134 7.15 -7.12 24.10
N GLU A 135 8.37 -7.04 23.57
CA GLU A 135 8.73 -6.09 22.51
C GLU A 135 7.93 -6.37 21.23
N TYR A 136 7.81 -7.63 20.82
CA TYR A 136 7.00 -8.00 19.65
C TYR A 136 5.51 -7.67 19.85
N TYR A 137 4.97 -7.90 21.04
CA TYR A 137 3.60 -7.53 21.37
C TYR A 137 3.38 -6.01 21.36
N GLN A 138 4.36 -5.23 21.84
CA GLN A 138 4.33 -3.77 21.74
C GLN A 138 4.34 -3.30 20.28
N PHE A 139 5.13 -3.95 19.42
CA PHE A 139 5.12 -3.67 17.98
C PHE A 139 3.75 -3.96 17.35
N LEU A 140 3.12 -5.11 17.66
CA LEU A 140 1.77 -5.43 17.16
C LEU A 140 0.72 -4.41 17.62
N LYS A 141 0.82 -3.94 18.87
CA LYS A 141 -0.04 -2.86 19.39
C LYS A 141 0.17 -1.57 18.61
N LEU A 142 1.43 -1.14 18.43
CA LEU A 142 1.78 0.05 17.68
C LEU A 142 1.25 -0.02 16.25
N TYR A 143 1.44 -1.16 15.59
CA TYR A 143 0.92 -1.43 14.25
C TYR A 143 -0.60 -1.20 14.22
N ARG A 144 -1.34 -1.85 15.13
CA ARG A 144 -2.81 -1.73 15.18
C ARG A 144 -3.29 -0.31 15.47
N TYR A 145 -2.63 0.43 16.36
CA TYR A 145 -3.00 1.80 16.68
C TYR A 145 -2.76 2.77 15.51
N LEU A 146 -1.70 2.54 14.75
CA LEU A 146 -1.36 3.35 13.59
C LEU A 146 -2.18 2.97 12.35
N ASP A 147 -2.63 1.71 12.25
CA ASP A 147 -3.40 1.23 11.09
C ASP A 147 -4.73 1.99 10.94
N PHE A 148 -5.35 2.40 12.05
CA PHE A 148 -6.60 3.15 12.06
C PHE A 148 -6.48 4.55 11.41
N PRO A 149 -5.65 5.49 11.91
CA PRO A 149 -5.52 6.81 11.31
C PRO A 149 -4.92 6.74 9.89
N VAL A 150 -4.06 5.76 9.62
CA VAL A 150 -3.52 5.50 8.28
C VAL A 150 -4.66 5.14 7.33
N THR A 151 -5.44 4.12 7.64
CA THR A 151 -6.57 3.67 6.82
C THR A 151 -7.56 4.81 6.57
N ALA A 152 -7.88 5.60 7.59
CA ALA A 152 -8.73 6.78 7.44
C ALA A 152 -8.15 7.82 6.46
N ALA A 153 -6.84 8.12 6.53
CA ALA A 153 -6.18 9.02 5.61
C ALA A 153 -6.22 8.50 4.16
N GLY A 154 -6.04 7.20 3.96
CA GLY A 154 -6.18 6.54 2.67
C GLY A 154 -7.61 6.62 2.10
N MET A 155 -8.62 6.44 2.96
CA MET A 155 -10.04 6.58 2.60
C MET A 155 -10.37 8.00 2.17
N VAL A 156 -9.99 9.00 2.97
CA VAL A 156 -10.22 10.42 2.65
C VAL A 156 -9.57 10.78 1.32
N SER A 157 -8.32 10.35 1.10
CA SER A 157 -7.60 10.61 -0.15
C SER A 157 -8.29 9.97 -1.36
N SER A 158 -8.70 8.70 -1.22
CA SER A 158 -9.40 7.98 -2.28
C SER A 158 -10.76 8.60 -2.58
N PHE A 159 -11.51 9.02 -1.56
CA PHE A 159 -12.80 9.67 -1.70
C PHE A 159 -12.69 11.04 -2.38
N LEU A 160 -11.72 11.87 -1.99
CA LEU A 160 -11.47 13.17 -2.60
C LEU A 160 -11.18 13.03 -4.09
N LEU A 161 -10.21 12.18 -4.46
CA LEU A 161 -9.86 11.95 -5.86
C LEU A 161 -11.04 11.35 -6.63
N LEU A 162 -11.75 10.38 -6.07
CA LEU A 162 -12.94 9.78 -6.69
C LEU A 162 -14.00 10.84 -7.03
N ARG A 163 -14.23 11.80 -6.13
CA ARG A 163 -15.21 12.87 -6.32
C ARG A 163 -14.74 13.92 -7.34
N THR A 164 -13.47 14.30 -7.33
CA THR A 164 -12.98 15.41 -8.17
C THR A 164 -12.55 14.99 -9.57
N PHE A 165 -12.20 13.73 -9.79
CA PHE A 165 -11.87 13.26 -11.13
C PHE A 165 -13.07 13.40 -12.07
N SER A 166 -12.87 14.10 -13.20
CA SER A 166 -13.92 14.34 -14.19
C SER A 166 -14.40 13.04 -14.84
N SER A 167 -15.70 12.78 -14.81
CA SER A 167 -16.35 11.65 -15.48
C SER A 167 -16.57 11.84 -16.98
N GLN A 168 -16.23 13.03 -17.51
CA GLN A 168 -16.46 13.38 -18.92
C GLN A 168 -15.63 12.49 -19.86
N TYR A 169 -14.48 11.98 -19.41
CA TYR A 169 -13.62 11.11 -20.21
C TYR A 169 -13.77 9.64 -19.81
N PRO A 170 -13.92 8.73 -20.78
CA PRO A 170 -14.10 7.31 -20.49
C PRO A 170 -12.89 6.71 -19.77
N LEU A 171 -11.67 7.16 -20.08
CA LEU A 171 -10.45 6.73 -19.37
C LEU A 171 -10.49 7.11 -17.88
N ASN A 172 -11.04 8.28 -17.54
CA ASN A 172 -11.15 8.68 -16.14
C ASN A 172 -12.14 7.81 -15.35
N ARG A 173 -13.01 7.05 -16.03
CA ARG A 173 -13.85 6.05 -15.36
C ARG A 173 -13.00 4.90 -14.80
N LEU A 174 -11.87 4.54 -15.43
CA LEU A 174 -10.97 3.50 -14.93
C LEU A 174 -10.33 3.90 -13.60
N ILE A 175 -9.76 5.12 -13.53
CA ILE A 175 -9.14 5.58 -12.29
C ILE A 175 -10.18 5.79 -11.18
N LYS A 176 -11.38 6.27 -11.52
CA LYS A 176 -12.50 6.35 -10.56
C LYS A 176 -12.93 4.97 -10.08
N LEU A 177 -12.99 3.98 -10.96
CA LEU A 177 -13.27 2.60 -10.57
C LEU A 177 -12.20 2.08 -9.61
N ALA A 178 -10.92 2.27 -9.93
CA ALA A 178 -9.81 1.87 -9.05
C ALA A 178 -9.91 2.53 -7.66
N LEU A 179 -10.14 3.84 -7.61
CA LEU A 179 -10.30 4.60 -6.36
C LEU A 179 -11.55 4.18 -5.58
N GLY A 180 -12.64 3.84 -6.27
CA GLY A 180 -13.88 3.35 -5.65
C GLY A 180 -13.70 1.96 -5.04
N ILE A 181 -13.04 1.04 -5.75
CA ILE A 181 -12.68 -0.29 -5.23
C ILE A 181 -11.76 -0.13 -4.02
N ASN A 182 -10.74 0.74 -4.11
CA ASN A 182 -9.84 1.00 -2.99
C ASN A 182 -10.56 1.58 -1.78
N LEU A 183 -11.48 2.53 -1.99
CA LEU A 183 -12.28 3.11 -0.90
C LEU A 183 -13.15 2.05 -0.21
N LEU A 184 -13.79 1.16 -0.98
CA LEU A 184 -14.60 0.09 -0.43
C LEU A 184 -13.73 -0.91 0.35
N TYR A 185 -12.59 -1.31 -0.22
CA TYR A 185 -11.61 -2.16 0.45
C TYR A 185 -11.15 -1.57 1.79
N LEU A 186 -10.73 -0.30 1.80
CA LEU A 186 -10.32 0.38 3.01
C LEU A 186 -11.49 0.56 4.00
N SER A 187 -12.72 0.73 3.54
CA SER A 187 -13.90 0.82 4.41
C SER A 187 -14.19 -0.50 5.13
N VAL A 188 -14.07 -1.63 4.41
CA VAL A 188 -14.21 -2.96 5.02
C VAL A 188 -13.11 -3.20 6.05
N HIS A 189 -11.87 -2.86 5.71
CA HIS A 189 -10.74 -2.98 6.63
C HIS A 189 -10.88 -2.04 7.85
N PHE A 190 -11.37 -0.83 7.66
CA PHE A 190 -11.65 0.12 8.74
C PHE A 190 -12.75 -0.39 9.68
N ALA A 191 -13.80 -1.00 9.14
CA ALA A 191 -14.86 -1.64 9.94
C ALA A 191 -14.33 -2.83 10.75
N ASP A 192 -13.43 -3.64 10.16
CA ASP A 192 -12.73 -4.72 10.85
C ASP A 192 -11.90 -4.19 12.04
N LEU A 193 -11.14 -3.11 11.84
CA LEU A 193 -10.37 -2.47 12.91
C LEU A 193 -11.25 -1.97 14.07
N LEU A 194 -12.45 -1.44 13.78
CA LEU A 194 -13.40 -0.94 14.77
C LEU A 194 -14.11 -2.06 15.54
N LEU A 195 -14.60 -3.08 14.83
CA LEU A 195 -15.50 -4.08 15.40
C LEU A 195 -14.77 -5.35 15.84
N SER A 196 -13.48 -5.51 15.54
CA SER A 196 -12.68 -6.71 15.83
C SER A 196 -13.36 -8.00 15.38
N LEU A 197 -13.98 -7.99 14.19
CA LEU A 197 -14.80 -9.09 13.69
C LEU A 197 -13.90 -10.19 13.12
N SER A 198 -13.78 -11.31 13.83
CA SER A 198 -13.01 -12.48 13.38
C SER A 198 -13.37 -12.97 11.98
N ALA A 199 -14.64 -12.86 11.57
CA ALA A 199 -15.09 -13.23 10.23
C ALA A 199 -14.55 -12.32 9.09
N LEU A 200 -14.21 -11.06 9.38
CA LEU A 200 -13.63 -10.14 8.40
C LEU A 200 -12.11 -10.32 8.26
N GLN A 201 -11.45 -10.93 9.26
CA GLN A 201 -10.01 -11.22 9.20
C GLN A 201 -9.68 -12.25 8.11
N ASP A 202 -10.48 -13.31 7.95
CA ASP A 202 -10.29 -14.30 6.89
C ASP A 202 -10.63 -13.75 5.50
N TYR A 203 -11.62 -12.87 5.42
CA TYR A 203 -11.97 -12.13 4.20
C TYR A 203 -10.81 -11.23 3.73
N ASN A 204 -10.25 -10.43 4.65
CA ASN A 204 -9.09 -9.58 4.38
C ASN A 204 -7.87 -10.42 3.97
N ARG A 205 -7.66 -11.60 4.56
CA ARG A 205 -6.47 -12.42 4.26
C ARG A 205 -6.49 -13.03 2.87
N THR A 206 -7.67 -13.47 2.39
CA THR A 206 -7.79 -14.21 1.12
C THR A 206 -8.01 -13.28 -0.07
N LEU A 207 -8.77 -12.19 0.10
CA LEU A 207 -9.13 -11.29 -1.00
C LEU A 207 -8.24 -10.06 -1.12
N CYS A 208 -7.35 -9.77 -0.16
CA CYS A 208 -6.46 -8.61 -0.23
C CYS A 208 -5.62 -8.60 -1.51
N LEU A 209 -4.94 -9.70 -1.84
CA LEU A 209 -4.09 -9.77 -3.04
C LEU A 209 -4.88 -9.51 -4.34
N PRO A 210 -5.95 -10.26 -4.68
CA PRO A 210 -6.65 -10.05 -5.94
C PRO A 210 -7.27 -8.65 -6.04
N VAL A 211 -7.74 -8.09 -4.93
CA VAL A 211 -8.28 -6.72 -4.89
C VAL A 211 -7.18 -5.68 -5.10
N GLU A 212 -6.03 -5.80 -4.43
CA GLU A 212 -4.89 -4.91 -4.65
C GLU A 212 -4.40 -4.99 -6.09
N LEU A 213 -4.21 -6.19 -6.65
CA LEU A 213 -3.80 -6.37 -8.04
C LEU A 213 -4.81 -5.77 -9.02
N LEU A 214 -6.12 -5.87 -8.73
CA LEU A 214 -7.15 -5.23 -9.54
C LEU A 214 -7.05 -3.70 -9.49
N ILE A 215 -6.90 -3.11 -8.29
CA ILE A 215 -6.76 -1.66 -8.10
C ILE A 215 -5.53 -1.16 -8.87
N TYR A 216 -4.36 -1.76 -8.64
CA TYR A 216 -3.11 -1.35 -9.27
C TYR A 216 -3.09 -1.67 -10.77
N GLY A 217 -3.74 -2.74 -11.21
CA GLY A 217 -3.92 -3.07 -12.63
C GLY A 217 -4.74 -2.00 -13.36
N LEU A 218 -5.84 -1.53 -12.76
CA LEU A 218 -6.63 -0.42 -13.31
C LEU A 218 -5.83 0.89 -13.36
N ILE A 219 -5.06 1.19 -12.31
CA ILE A 219 -4.17 2.36 -12.28
C ILE A 219 -3.10 2.25 -13.38
N PHE A 220 -2.50 1.07 -13.56
CA PHE A 220 -1.51 0.80 -14.60
C PHE A 220 -2.07 1.05 -16.00
N ILE A 221 -3.24 0.49 -16.32
CA ILE A 221 -3.90 0.67 -17.61
C ILE A 221 -4.21 2.15 -17.85
N TRP A 222 -4.69 2.86 -16.82
CA TRP A 222 -4.94 4.30 -16.90
C TRP A 222 -3.66 5.08 -17.19
N LEU A 223 -2.57 4.82 -16.47
CA LEU A 223 -1.27 5.50 -16.68
C LEU A 223 -0.71 5.26 -18.08
N MET A 224 -0.85 4.04 -18.62
CA MET A 224 -0.40 3.71 -19.98
C MET A 224 -1.22 4.43 -21.06
N SER A 225 -2.50 4.69 -20.79
CA SER A 225 -3.46 5.25 -21.77
C SER A 225 -3.69 6.76 -21.64
N ALA A 226 -3.41 7.35 -20.48
CA ALA A 226 -3.53 8.80 -20.25
C ALA A 226 -2.71 9.67 -21.23
N PRO A 227 -1.43 9.37 -21.55
CA PRO A 227 -0.63 10.25 -22.41
C PRO A 227 -1.09 10.27 -23.89
N THR A 228 -1.72 9.22 -24.40
CA THR A 228 -2.18 9.18 -25.80
C THR A 228 -3.36 10.12 -26.07
N VAL A 229 -4.21 10.34 -25.07
CA VAL A 229 -5.38 11.23 -25.18
C VAL A 229 -5.03 12.70 -25.04
N PHE A 230 -3.90 13.05 -24.38
CA PHE A 230 -3.44 14.43 -24.34
C PHE A 230 -2.76 14.87 -25.63
N ILE A 231 -2.05 13.97 -26.31
CA ILE A 231 -1.36 14.28 -27.57
C ILE A 231 -2.39 14.55 -28.67
N SER A 232 -3.42 13.71 -28.81
CA SER A 232 -4.50 13.96 -29.77
C SER A 232 -5.27 15.26 -29.49
N ARG A 233 -5.25 15.75 -28.25
CA ARG A 233 -5.84 17.02 -27.85
C ARG A 233 -5.01 18.23 -28.23
N SER A 234 -3.70 18.16 -28.02
CA SER A 234 -2.76 19.21 -28.45
C SER A 234 -2.81 19.42 -29.96
N GLU A 235 -3.07 18.35 -30.73
CA GLU A 235 -3.19 18.41 -32.19
C GLU A 235 -4.57 18.91 -32.66
N ASN A 236 -5.64 18.67 -31.88
CA ASN A 236 -7.01 19.03 -32.25
C ASN A 236 -7.51 20.38 -31.69
N GLY A 237 -6.67 21.14 -30.96
CA GLY A 237 -7.00 22.51 -30.56
C GLY A 237 -8.22 22.67 -29.63
N LEU A 238 -8.52 21.67 -28.81
CA LEU A 238 -9.61 21.65 -27.82
C LEU A 238 -9.10 21.76 -26.38
#